data_AF-A0A1Q4WNP2-F1
#
_entry.id   AF-A0A1Q4WNP2-F1
#
_cell.length_a   1.000
_cell.length_b   1.000
_cell.length_c   1.000
_cell.angle_alpha   90.00
_cell.angle_beta   90.00
_cell.angle_gamma   90.00
#
_symmetry.space_group_name_H-M   'P 1'
#
loop_
_entity.id
_entity.type
_entity.pdbx_description
1 polymer ?
#
loop_
_entity_poly.entity_id
_entity_poly.type
_entity_poly.pdbx_seq_one_letter_code
_entity_poly.pdbx_strand_id
1 'polypeptide(L)'
;MYGRESGGVLVLDTQLVLTSRVNTTSLWTAGRAGSILWRDEAQVRLQGDDSQFPMSVVDFKHAGYPEDAPWLLSIGPDPRAAAMGAMVLLVNSGTPSVLEAMRRADQPTPADRPVHSALRADVVRLLVEHAVRNPELREDWRYEPDTLGHLLLGIVHTYFPDTSLEGLRKVYENDPSLFSARVQSAVRLFAKES
;
A
#
# COMPACT_ATOMS: atom_id res chain seq x y z
N MET A 1 -22.71 10.41 30.60
CA MET A 1 -21.54 11.16 31.11
C MET A 1 -20.31 10.54 30.43
N TYR A 2 -19.41 11.38 29.92
CA TYR A 2 -18.43 11.12 28.85
C TYR A 2 -17.38 10.03 29.12
N GLY A 3 -16.93 9.36 28.05
CA GLY A 3 -15.74 8.52 28.00
C GLY A 3 -15.74 7.61 26.77
N ARG A 4 -15.17 8.09 25.66
CA ARG A 4 -15.04 7.39 24.38
C ARG A 4 -13.63 6.80 24.35
N GLU A 5 -13.49 5.48 24.33
CA GLU A 5 -12.21 4.80 24.06
C GLU A 5 -12.41 3.86 22.87
N SER A 6 -11.74 4.17 21.78
CA SER A 6 -11.62 3.33 20.58
C SER A 6 -10.15 3.37 20.21
N GLY A 7 -9.45 2.24 20.27
CA GLY A 7 -8.03 2.15 19.93
C GLY A 7 -7.65 0.71 19.69
N GLY A 8 -7.44 0.32 18.43
CA GLY A 8 -7.07 -1.03 18.03
C GLY A 8 -5.67 -1.05 17.45
N VAL A 9 -4.82 -1.98 17.90
CA VAL A 9 -3.50 -2.24 17.30
C VAL A 9 -3.64 -3.43 16.34
N LEU A 10 -3.25 -3.26 15.09
CA LEU A 10 -3.08 -4.37 14.14
C LEU A 10 -1.63 -4.86 14.23
N VAL A 11 -1.45 -6.07 14.74
CA VAL A 11 -0.13 -6.73 14.78
C VAL A 11 -0.08 -7.76 13.66
N LEU A 12 0.84 -7.57 12.72
CA LEU A 12 1.16 -8.49 11.63
C LEU A 12 2.38 -9.32 12.07
N ASP A 13 2.13 -10.56 12.48
CA ASP A 13 3.18 -11.53 12.82
C ASP A 13 3.39 -12.47 11.62
N THR A 14 4.57 -12.40 11.02
CA THR A 14 4.99 -13.27 9.92
C THR A 14 6.00 -14.28 10.44
N GLN A 15 5.71 -15.58 10.27
CA GLN A 15 6.58 -16.66 10.74
C GLN A 15 6.95 -17.59 9.60
N LEU A 16 8.24 -17.87 9.47
CA LEU A 16 8.74 -18.99 8.70
C LEU A 16 8.83 -20.20 9.62
N VAL A 17 8.00 -21.22 9.36
CA VAL A 17 7.90 -22.43 10.17
C VAL A 17 8.40 -23.64 9.40
N LEU A 18 9.25 -24.45 10.03
CA LEU A 18 9.73 -25.71 9.48
C LEU A 18 8.56 -26.72 9.38
N THR A 19 8.13 -27.08 8.18
CA THR A 19 6.93 -27.93 7.98
C THR A 19 7.17 -29.42 8.20
N SER A 20 8.41 -29.88 8.07
CA SER A 20 8.78 -31.29 8.26
C SER A 20 10.05 -31.41 9.10
N ARG A 21 10.19 -32.54 9.79
CA ARG A 21 11.33 -32.77 10.68
C ARG A 21 12.62 -32.90 9.85
N VAL A 22 13.64 -32.12 10.20
CA VAL A 22 14.98 -32.26 9.63
C VAL A 22 15.85 -32.96 10.66
N ASN A 23 16.40 -34.12 10.30
CA ASN A 23 17.31 -34.86 11.17
C ASN A 23 18.67 -34.14 11.20
N THR A 24 18.89 -33.35 12.25
CA THR A 24 20.14 -32.62 12.51
C THR A 24 20.68 -32.99 13.89
N THR A 25 21.99 -33.15 14.01
CA THR A 25 22.71 -33.41 15.26
C THR A 25 23.22 -32.13 15.92
N SER A 26 23.06 -30.97 15.26
CA SER A 26 23.46 -29.67 15.80
C SER A 26 22.44 -29.15 16.81
N LEU A 27 22.92 -28.81 18.01
CA LEU A 27 22.10 -28.25 19.10
C LEU A 27 21.50 -26.87 18.77
N TRP A 28 22.03 -26.18 17.75
CA TRP A 28 21.65 -24.81 17.38
C TRP A 28 20.82 -24.74 16.10
N THR A 29 20.31 -25.87 15.61
CA THR A 29 19.48 -25.92 14.41
C THR A 29 18.07 -26.36 14.76
N ALA A 30 17.08 -25.58 14.34
CA ALA A 30 15.67 -25.93 14.45
C ALA A 30 15.36 -27.15 13.55
N GLY A 31 15.29 -28.34 14.15
CA GLY A 31 15.09 -29.61 13.42
C GLY A 31 13.70 -30.23 13.57
N ARG A 32 12.82 -29.68 14.42
CA ARG A 32 11.47 -30.23 14.67
C ARG A 32 10.45 -29.57 13.74
N ALA A 33 9.54 -30.35 13.19
CA ALA A 33 8.37 -29.79 12.50
C ALA A 33 7.61 -28.87 13.47
N GLY A 34 7.21 -27.69 13.00
CA GLY A 34 6.63 -26.62 13.81
C GLY A 34 7.65 -25.63 14.40
N SER A 35 8.96 -25.81 14.17
CA SER A 35 9.95 -24.84 14.66
C SER A 35 9.90 -23.54 13.86
N ILE A 36 9.86 -22.39 14.55
CA ILE A 36 9.93 -21.06 13.92
C ILE A 36 11.39 -20.75 13.62
N LEU A 37 11.73 -20.58 12.34
CA LEU A 37 13.08 -20.27 11.86
C LEU A 37 13.34 -18.77 11.87
N TRP A 38 12.29 -18.00 11.66
CA TRP A 38 12.34 -16.55 11.55
C TRP A 38 10.95 -16.00 11.86
N ARG A 39 10.90 -14.90 12.61
CA ARG A 39 9.70 -14.16 12.94
C ARG A 39 9.97 -12.70 12.68
N ASP A 40 9.00 -12.05 12.05
CA ASP A 40 8.94 -10.59 11.93
C ASP A 40 7.58 -10.12 12.43
N GLU A 41 7.60 -9.04 13.21
CA GLU A 41 6.40 -8.49 13.83
C GLU A 41 6.31 -7.00 13.47
N ALA A 42 5.29 -6.64 12.70
CA ALA A 42 4.98 -5.27 12.36
C ALA A 42 3.70 -4.84 13.10
N GLN A 43 3.81 -3.81 13.94
CA GLN A 43 2.67 -3.24 14.63
C GLN A 43 2.19 -1.97 13.91
N VAL A 44 0.91 -1.93 13.57
CA VAL A 44 0.23 -0.79 12.96
C VAL A 44 -0.90 -0.36 13.89
N ARG A 45 -0.76 0.77 14.59
CA ARG A 45 -1.78 1.27 15.52
C ARG A 45 -2.83 2.09 14.79
N LEU A 46 -4.08 1.65 14.87
CA LEU A 46 -5.22 2.27 14.21
C LEU A 46 -5.84 3.28 15.18
N GLN A 47 -5.41 4.55 15.02
CA GLN A 47 -5.78 5.77 15.74
C GLN A 47 -5.02 6.09 17.04
N GLY A 48 -4.38 7.26 16.99
CA GLY A 48 -3.77 7.95 18.12
C GLY A 48 -2.36 8.43 17.79
N ASP A 49 -2.27 9.59 17.13
CA ASP A 49 -1.07 10.44 16.96
C ASP A 49 -0.04 10.16 15.84
N ASP A 50 -0.33 9.29 14.87
CA ASP A 50 0.56 9.01 13.72
C ASP A 50 -0.05 9.41 12.36
N SER A 51 0.84 9.84 11.45
CA SER A 51 0.57 10.47 10.15
C SER A 51 -0.52 9.77 9.32
N GLN A 52 -1.61 10.48 9.04
CA GLN A 52 -2.62 10.04 8.07
C GLN A 52 -2.03 10.05 6.67
N PHE A 53 -2.49 9.15 5.80
CA PHE A 53 -2.18 9.22 4.37
C PHE A 53 -2.54 10.63 3.88
N PRO A 54 -1.59 11.42 3.33
CA PRO A 54 -1.82 12.84 3.11
C PRO A 54 -2.96 13.04 2.11
N MET A 55 -4.03 13.68 2.57
CA MET A 55 -5.28 13.85 1.84
C MET A 55 -5.67 15.33 1.86
N SER A 56 -6.14 15.85 0.73
CA SER A 56 -6.75 17.17 0.67
C SER A 56 -8.00 17.15 -0.21
N VAL A 57 -9.04 17.86 0.21
CA VAL A 57 -10.23 18.08 -0.64
C VAL A 57 -9.99 19.31 -1.50
N VAL A 58 -10.20 19.19 -2.81
CA VAL A 58 -9.96 20.24 -3.80
C VAL A 58 -11.12 20.32 -4.77
N ASP A 59 -11.50 21.53 -5.16
CA ASP A 59 -12.42 21.74 -6.28
C ASP A 59 -11.64 21.63 -7.59
N PHE A 60 -11.77 20.50 -8.30
CA PHE A 60 -10.97 20.23 -9.50
C PHE A 60 -11.29 21.20 -10.64
N LYS A 61 -12.56 21.63 -10.74
CA LYS A 61 -12.99 22.59 -11.76
C LYS A 61 -12.27 23.93 -11.62
N HIS A 62 -12.19 24.45 -10.39
CA HIS A 62 -11.51 25.73 -10.14
C HIS A 62 -9.99 25.60 -10.08
N ALA A 63 -9.46 24.41 -9.74
CA ALA A 63 -8.02 24.14 -9.68
C ALA A 63 -7.39 23.77 -11.03
N GLY A 64 -8.18 23.60 -12.10
CA GLY A 64 -7.68 23.24 -13.44
C GLY A 64 -7.36 21.75 -13.62
N TYR A 65 -7.91 20.89 -12.75
CA TYR A 65 -7.85 19.44 -12.90
C TYR A 65 -9.10 18.92 -13.64
N PRO A 66 -9.10 17.67 -14.17
CA PRO A 66 -10.26 17.11 -14.84
C PRO A 66 -11.49 17.09 -13.92
N GLU A 67 -12.55 17.84 -14.26
CA GLU A 67 -13.65 18.12 -13.32
C GLU A 67 -14.45 16.89 -12.87
N ASP A 68 -14.48 15.84 -13.69
CA ASP A 68 -15.19 14.59 -13.39
C ASP A 68 -14.29 13.50 -12.76
N ALA A 69 -12.98 13.76 -12.63
CA ALA A 69 -12.08 12.83 -11.95
C ALA A 69 -12.36 12.86 -10.43
N PRO A 70 -12.58 11.73 -9.78
CA PRO A 70 -12.93 11.71 -8.36
C PRO A 70 -11.74 11.96 -7.42
N TRP A 71 -10.53 11.66 -7.89
CA TRP A 71 -9.30 11.87 -7.16
C TRP A 71 -8.10 12.02 -8.11
N LEU A 72 -7.00 12.53 -7.57
CA LEU A 72 -5.69 12.60 -8.21
C LEU A 72 -4.60 12.38 -7.16
N LEU A 73 -3.67 11.46 -7.43
CA LEU A 73 -2.51 11.26 -6.56
C LEU A 73 -1.32 12.06 -7.11
N SER A 74 -0.83 13.00 -6.33
CA SER A 74 0.43 13.71 -6.61
C SER A 74 1.57 13.03 -5.87
N ILE A 75 2.67 12.76 -6.57
CA ILE A 75 3.88 12.13 -6.02
C ILE A 75 5.08 12.91 -6.53
N GLY A 76 5.93 13.36 -5.61
CA GLY A 76 7.20 14.01 -5.89
C GLY A 76 8.23 13.04 -6.46
N PRO A 77 9.26 13.54 -7.16
CA PRO A 77 10.19 12.70 -7.90
C PRO A 77 11.31 12.10 -7.04
N ASP A 78 11.64 12.72 -5.91
CA ASP A 78 12.81 12.34 -5.10
C ASP A 78 12.46 11.16 -4.16
N PRO A 79 13.01 9.95 -4.40
CA PRO A 79 12.75 8.81 -3.54
C PRO A 79 13.36 8.97 -2.14
N ARG A 80 14.25 9.94 -1.90
CA ARG A 80 14.85 10.22 -0.59
C ARG A 80 14.03 11.21 0.24
N ALA A 81 13.05 11.88 -0.36
CA ALA A 81 12.17 12.80 0.35
C ALA A 81 11.27 12.04 1.35
N ALA A 82 10.87 12.72 2.42
CA ALA A 82 9.91 12.17 3.39
C ALA A 82 8.58 11.82 2.69
N ALA A 83 8.13 10.57 2.80
CA ALA A 83 6.98 10.04 2.08
C ALA A 83 5.73 10.91 2.29
N MET A 84 5.46 11.30 3.54
CA MET A 84 4.28 12.10 3.92
C MET A 84 4.32 13.54 3.38
N GLY A 85 5.50 14.06 3.04
CA GLY A 85 5.63 15.36 2.37
C GLY A 85 5.78 15.25 0.85
N ALA A 86 6.10 14.05 0.35
CA ALA A 86 6.36 13.78 -1.06
C ALA A 86 5.13 13.25 -1.80
N MET A 87 4.01 12.98 -1.14
CA MET A 87 2.78 12.60 -1.82
C MET A 87 1.55 13.21 -1.18
N VAL A 88 0.52 13.45 -1.99
CA VAL A 88 -0.81 13.85 -1.51
C VAL A 88 -1.90 13.33 -2.44
N LEU A 89 -2.94 12.76 -1.86
CA LEU A 89 -4.17 12.41 -2.55
C LEU A 89 -5.14 13.58 -2.51
N LEU A 90 -5.37 14.17 -3.68
CA LEU A 90 -6.36 15.19 -3.88
C LEU A 90 -7.70 14.51 -4.17
N VAL A 91 -8.73 14.85 -3.40
CA VAL A 91 -10.09 14.33 -3.56
C VAL A 91 -10.96 15.45 -4.10
N ASN A 92 -11.69 15.16 -5.18
CA ASN A 92 -12.49 16.17 -5.84
C ASN A 92 -13.79 16.45 -5.07
N SER A 93 -14.02 17.70 -4.65
CA SER A 93 -15.29 18.11 -4.05
C SER A 93 -16.47 18.06 -5.03
N GLY A 94 -16.18 18.06 -6.34
CA GLY A 94 -17.16 17.87 -7.43
C GLY A 94 -17.73 16.45 -7.51
N THR A 95 -17.21 15.49 -6.74
CA THR A 95 -17.73 14.10 -6.67
C THR A 95 -18.23 13.74 -5.27
N PRO A 96 -19.42 14.22 -4.84
CA PRO A 96 -19.88 14.08 -3.45
C PRO A 96 -20.06 12.62 -3.00
N SER A 97 -20.52 11.74 -3.88
CA SER A 97 -20.69 10.31 -3.56
C SER A 97 -19.37 9.64 -3.19
N VAL A 98 -18.29 9.96 -3.90
CA VAL A 98 -16.95 9.46 -3.60
C VAL A 98 -16.40 10.09 -2.32
N LEU A 99 -16.54 11.41 -2.17
CA LEU A 99 -16.07 12.10 -0.97
C LEU A 99 -16.72 11.55 0.30
N GLU A 100 -18.03 11.32 0.28
CA GLU A 100 -18.77 10.74 1.40
C GLU A 100 -18.46 9.26 1.63
N ALA A 101 -18.12 8.50 0.58
CA ALA A 101 -17.58 7.15 0.75
C ALA A 101 -16.21 7.21 1.46
N MET A 102 -15.30 8.09 1.05
CA MET A 102 -13.97 8.24 1.67
C MET A 102 -14.05 8.69 3.13
N ARG A 103 -14.97 9.60 3.47
CA ARG A 103 -15.22 10.03 4.86
C ARG A 103 -15.71 8.91 5.77
N ARG A 104 -16.35 7.88 5.19
CA ARG A 104 -16.85 6.69 5.89
C ARG A 104 -15.88 5.49 5.81
N ALA A 105 -14.58 5.74 5.65
CA ALA A 105 -13.55 4.69 5.60
C ALA A 105 -13.57 3.75 6.80
N ASP A 106 -13.82 4.27 8.01
CA ASP A 106 -13.84 3.46 9.24
C ASP A 106 -15.12 2.60 9.38
N GLN A 107 -16.21 2.99 8.72
CA GLN A 107 -17.52 2.32 8.79
C GLN A 107 -18.23 2.34 7.43
N PRO A 108 -17.70 1.63 6.42
CA PRO A 108 -18.23 1.66 5.08
C PRO A 108 -19.60 0.99 4.99
N THR A 109 -20.52 1.63 4.27
CA THR A 109 -21.74 0.97 3.83
C THR A 109 -21.44 0.02 2.66
N PRO A 110 -22.35 -0.93 2.33
CA PRO A 110 -22.17 -1.79 1.17
C PRO A 110 -21.94 -1.04 -0.15
N ALA A 111 -22.49 0.17 -0.28
CA ALA A 111 -22.32 1.03 -1.45
C ALA A 111 -20.93 1.72 -1.50
N ASP A 112 -20.24 1.84 -0.37
CA ASP A 112 -18.92 2.49 -0.29
C ASP A 112 -17.79 1.52 -0.64
N ARG A 113 -17.99 0.22 -0.40
CA ARG A 113 -16.97 -0.83 -0.63
C ARG A 113 -16.41 -0.84 -2.06
N PRO A 114 -17.22 -0.71 -3.13
CA PRO A 114 -16.67 -0.62 -4.48
C PRO A 114 -15.81 0.63 -4.69
N VAL A 115 -16.17 1.76 -4.07
CA VAL A 115 -15.39 3.00 -4.15
C VAL A 115 -14.06 2.84 -3.44
N HIS A 116 -14.04 2.29 -2.22
CA HIS A 116 -12.80 2.01 -1.48
C HIS A 116 -11.92 1.01 -2.20
N SER A 117 -12.52 -0.05 -2.76
CA SER A 117 -11.80 -1.04 -3.56
C SER A 117 -11.17 -0.40 -4.81
N ALA A 118 -11.90 0.45 -5.51
CA ALA A 118 -11.42 1.15 -6.70
C ALA A 118 -10.30 2.14 -6.34
N LEU A 119 -10.49 2.95 -5.31
CA LEU A 119 -9.49 3.90 -4.82
C LEU A 119 -8.19 3.18 -4.43
N ARG A 120 -8.29 2.12 -3.63
CA ARG A 120 -7.13 1.34 -3.20
C ARG A 120 -6.39 0.75 -4.40
N ALA A 121 -7.12 0.15 -5.34
CA ALA A 121 -6.52 -0.41 -6.54
C ALA A 121 -5.81 0.65 -7.38
N ASP A 122 -6.42 1.82 -7.52
CA ASP A 122 -5.85 2.92 -8.30
C ASP A 122 -4.63 3.56 -7.61
N VAL A 123 -4.70 3.79 -6.30
CA VAL A 123 -3.57 4.32 -5.52
C VAL A 123 -2.38 3.35 -5.56
N VAL A 124 -2.60 2.05 -5.37
CA VAL A 124 -1.53 1.05 -5.49
C VAL A 124 -0.97 1.04 -6.91
N ARG A 125 -1.82 1.07 -7.94
CA ARG A 125 -1.39 1.15 -9.34
C ARG A 125 -0.50 2.36 -9.57
N LEU A 126 -0.92 3.55 -9.13
CA LEU A 126 -0.17 4.80 -9.30
C LEU A 126 1.16 4.80 -8.55
N LEU A 127 1.21 4.24 -7.33
CA LEU A 127 2.46 4.10 -6.57
C LEU A 127 3.42 3.11 -7.24
N VAL A 128 2.95 1.93 -7.65
CA VAL A 128 3.79 0.94 -8.35
C VAL A 128 4.24 1.48 -9.71
N GLU A 129 3.35 2.17 -10.43
CA GLU A 129 3.69 2.84 -11.69
C GLU A 129 4.75 3.92 -11.47
N HIS A 130 4.62 4.74 -10.43
CA HIS A 130 5.65 5.71 -10.08
C HIS A 130 6.97 5.01 -9.74
N ALA A 131 6.94 3.91 -8.99
CA ALA A 131 8.13 3.14 -8.64
C ALA A 131 8.88 2.63 -9.88
N VAL A 132 8.16 2.01 -10.83
CA VAL A 132 8.79 1.47 -12.04
C VAL A 132 9.30 2.57 -12.97
N ARG A 133 8.58 3.70 -13.06
CA ARG A 133 8.97 4.83 -13.92
C ARG A 133 10.07 5.70 -13.33
N ASN A 134 10.31 5.65 -12.03
CA ASN A 134 11.32 6.47 -11.38
C ASN A 134 12.72 5.85 -11.60
N PRO A 135 13.61 6.50 -12.38
CA PRO A 135 14.94 5.96 -12.64
C PRO A 135 15.89 6.07 -11.44
N GLU A 136 15.59 6.96 -10.48
CA GLU A 136 16.37 7.10 -9.25
C GLU A 136 16.03 6.02 -8.23
N LEU A 137 14.84 5.41 -8.34
CA LEU A 137 14.45 4.31 -7.46
C LEU A 137 15.27 3.05 -7.80
N ARG A 138 15.92 2.51 -6.77
CA ARG A 138 16.90 1.43 -6.89
C ARG A 138 16.61 0.39 -5.83
N GLU A 139 16.31 -0.84 -6.25
CA GLU A 139 15.99 -1.94 -5.35
C GLU A 139 17.20 -2.38 -4.50
N ASP A 140 18.42 -2.16 -4.99
CA ASP A 140 19.66 -2.43 -4.26
C ASP A 140 20.06 -1.32 -3.27
N TRP A 141 19.29 -0.23 -3.21
CA TRP A 141 19.54 0.87 -2.30
C TRP A 141 18.70 0.76 -1.04
N ARG A 142 19.33 0.96 0.13
CA ARG A 142 18.63 1.04 1.42
C ARG A 142 18.13 2.47 1.64
N TYR A 143 16.85 2.68 1.37
CA TYR A 143 16.16 3.93 1.72
C TYR A 143 15.90 3.99 3.22
N GLU A 144 16.06 5.19 3.80
CA GLU A 144 15.70 5.43 5.20
C GLU A 144 14.21 5.17 5.43
N PRO A 145 13.81 4.70 6.62
CA PRO A 145 12.41 4.60 7.01
C PRO A 145 11.67 5.91 6.74
N ASP A 146 10.38 5.80 6.42
CA ASP A 146 9.48 6.94 6.15
C ASP A 146 9.82 7.80 4.92
N THR A 147 10.81 7.41 4.12
CA THR A 147 11.06 8.04 2.81
C THR A 147 10.16 7.47 1.72
N LEU A 148 9.98 8.23 0.63
CA LEU A 148 9.18 7.81 -0.51
C LEU A 148 9.71 6.50 -1.11
N GLY A 149 11.02 6.34 -1.25
CA GLY A 149 11.65 5.14 -1.80
C GLY A 149 11.43 3.91 -0.92
N HIS A 150 11.48 4.07 0.40
CA HIS A 150 11.16 2.98 1.33
C HIS A 150 9.69 2.53 1.17
N LEU A 151 8.76 3.48 1.10
CA LEU A 151 7.34 3.19 0.88
C LEU A 151 7.10 2.50 -0.47
N LEU A 152 7.66 3.04 -1.56
CA LEU A 152 7.47 2.51 -2.91
C LEU A 152 7.98 1.08 -3.05
N LEU A 153 9.18 0.78 -2.53
CA LEU A 153 9.71 -0.58 -2.51
C LEU A 153 8.87 -1.50 -1.62
N GLY A 154 8.45 -1.03 -0.45
CA GLY A 154 7.56 -1.79 0.43
C GLY A 154 6.25 -2.18 -0.26
N ILE A 155 5.63 -1.27 -1.01
CA ILE A 155 4.43 -1.55 -1.82
C ILE A 155 4.73 -2.58 -2.91
N VAL A 156 5.84 -2.44 -3.63
CA VAL A 156 6.27 -3.40 -4.66
C VAL A 156 6.44 -4.80 -4.06
N HIS A 157 7.19 -4.94 -2.97
CA HIS A 157 7.43 -6.23 -2.32
C HIS A 157 6.15 -6.83 -1.71
N THR A 158 5.23 -5.99 -1.23
CA THR A 158 3.94 -6.45 -0.69
C THR A 158 3.05 -7.06 -1.77
N TYR A 159 2.93 -6.40 -2.92
CA TYR A 159 1.99 -6.83 -3.98
C TYR A 159 2.62 -7.72 -5.04
N PHE A 160 3.95 -7.72 -5.16
CA PHE A 160 4.70 -8.48 -6.16
C PHE A 160 5.94 -9.17 -5.54
N PRO A 161 5.76 -10.02 -4.50
CA PRO A 161 6.89 -10.62 -3.77
C PRO A 161 7.82 -11.46 -4.65
N ASP A 162 7.29 -12.05 -5.73
CA ASP A 162 8.03 -12.91 -6.66
C ASP A 162 8.59 -12.17 -7.88
N THR A 163 8.49 -10.84 -7.94
CA THR A 163 8.94 -10.03 -9.09
C THR A 163 9.83 -8.88 -8.62
N SER A 164 11.05 -8.80 -9.15
CA SER A 164 11.93 -7.65 -8.91
C SER A 164 11.39 -6.36 -9.53
N LEU A 165 11.84 -5.20 -9.03
CA LEU A 165 11.47 -3.90 -9.59
C LEU A 165 11.81 -3.81 -11.09
N GLU A 166 12.97 -4.35 -11.48
CA GLU A 166 13.40 -4.42 -12.88
C GLU A 166 12.51 -5.34 -13.73
N GLY A 167 12.03 -6.44 -13.16
CA GLY A 167 11.05 -7.31 -13.81
C GLY A 167 9.73 -6.58 -14.06
N LEU A 168 9.25 -5.81 -13.08
CA LEU A 168 8.05 -4.99 -13.23
C LEU A 168 8.21 -3.86 -14.24
N ARG A 169 9.38 -3.20 -14.30
CA ARG A 169 9.72 -2.22 -15.35
C ARG A 169 9.55 -2.80 -16.74
N LYS A 170 10.11 -3.99 -16.98
CA LYS A 170 9.98 -4.69 -18.26
C LYS A 170 8.53 -5.02 -18.60
N VAL A 171 7.71 -5.40 -17.63
CA VAL A 171 6.28 -5.64 -17.88
C VAL A 171 5.57 -4.34 -18.23
N TYR A 172 5.84 -3.26 -17.49
CA TYR A 172 5.26 -1.94 -17.75
C TYR A 172 5.62 -1.42 -19.16
N GLU A 173 6.86 -1.58 -19.59
CA GLU A 173 7.33 -1.11 -20.91
C GLU A 173 6.80 -1.95 -22.07
N ASN A 174 6.75 -3.27 -21.92
CA ASN A 174 6.38 -4.18 -23.02
C ASN A 174 4.87 -4.44 -23.09
N ASP A 175 4.17 -4.44 -21.95
CA ASP A 175 2.73 -4.73 -21.86
C ASP A 175 2.07 -3.95 -20.69
N PRO A 176 1.79 -2.65 -20.87
CA PRO A 176 1.11 -1.83 -19.86
C PRO A 176 -0.27 -2.36 -19.44
N SER A 177 -0.95 -3.07 -20.35
CA SER A 177 -2.26 -3.68 -20.07
C SER A 177 -2.13 -4.85 -19.10
N LEU A 178 -1.15 -5.73 -19.33
CA LEU A 178 -0.83 -6.82 -18.40
C LEU A 178 -0.33 -6.28 -17.06
N PHE A 179 0.50 -5.23 -17.05
CA PHE A 179 0.90 -4.56 -15.81
C PHE A 179 -0.33 -4.13 -14.99
N SER A 180 -1.28 -3.46 -15.63
CA SER A 180 -2.52 -3.01 -14.99
C SER A 180 -3.36 -4.17 -14.44
N ALA A 181 -3.51 -5.25 -15.22
CA ALA A 181 -4.23 -6.45 -14.80
C ALA A 181 -3.55 -7.16 -13.62
N ARG A 182 -2.21 -7.20 -13.60
CA ARG A 182 -1.43 -7.75 -12.49
C ARG A 182 -1.66 -6.96 -11.20
N VAL A 183 -1.70 -5.63 -11.26
CA VAL A 183 -2.04 -4.80 -10.09
C VAL A 183 -3.46 -5.10 -9.61
N GLN A 184 -4.45 -5.14 -10.51
CA GLN A 184 -5.84 -5.46 -10.14
C GLN A 184 -5.97 -6.83 -9.44
N SER A 185 -5.22 -7.82 -9.91
CA SER A 185 -5.14 -9.15 -9.30
C SER A 185 -4.49 -9.10 -7.91
N ALA A 186 -3.32 -8.46 -7.79
CA ALA A 186 -2.58 -8.35 -6.53
C ALA A 186 -3.38 -7.62 -5.44
N VAL A 187 -4.11 -6.56 -5.81
CA VAL A 187 -5.01 -5.84 -4.90
C VAL A 187 -6.38 -6.50 -4.76
N ARG A 188 -6.62 -7.68 -5.35
CA ARG A 188 -7.89 -8.41 -5.23
C ARG A 188 -9.10 -7.49 -5.47
N LEU A 189 -9.08 -6.73 -6.57
CA LEU A 189 -10.09 -5.73 -6.87
C LEU A 189 -11.51 -6.35 -6.80
N PHE A 190 -12.42 -5.71 -6.05
CA PHE A 190 -13.79 -6.15 -5.80
C PHE A 190 -13.94 -7.50 -5.06
N ALA A 191 -12.89 -8.05 -4.46
CA ALA A 191 -13.02 -9.20 -3.59
C ALA A 191 -13.87 -8.85 -2.35
N LYS A 192 -14.67 -9.81 -1.89
CA LYS A 192 -15.38 -9.67 -0.62
C LYS A 192 -14.37 -9.65 0.52
N GLU A 193 -14.45 -8.65 1.39
CA GLU A 193 -13.79 -8.69 2.70
C GLU A 193 -14.25 -9.95 3.43
N SER A 194 -13.28 -10.77 3.83
CA SER A 194 -13.48 -12.05 4.52
C SER A 194 -13.62 -11.83 6.02
#